data_AF-A0A2G6N8Q0-F1
#
_entry.id   AF-A0A2G6N8Q0-F1
#
_cell.length_a   1.000
_cell.length_b   1.000
_cell.length_c   1.000
_cell.angle_alpha   90.00
_cell.angle_beta   90.00
_cell.angle_gamma   90.00
#
_symmetry.space_group_name_H-M   'P 1'
#
loop_
_entity.id
_entity.type
_entity.pdbx_description
1 polymer ?
#
loop_
_entity_poly.entity_id
_entity_poly.type
_entity_poly.pdbx_seq_one_letter_code
_entity_poly.pdbx_strand_id
1 'polypeptide(L)'
;MASVKIITDGRAGDTVTFEGKIEPGQDLYLAVAEKEEFKPGDATMPHEKKRFAKETKKRGFGMDTPIPPLYYMITSNPDAYGKKTDTRFGGPSIFFKKGQGLYSTTKYALTKDFASIDAAAQKGLGPISSEEQWKFLKWANENNYGINTIVKEGSRVGKIVIFSRTVLTDESSGNYWDEGTKIKLDKTTGMFTATFKSFRHTPPDTTFNVYVNGVKEGSYTLAGKGFWLTKGFRYMNPLWIIIGAILVGTYFSMIGAAGGMLMAAFQVLVVNTMGPVGVNAANVLKPSNMALTLFSPLGSFYRFAVVERRVAWPVGISFGVGIFVGSIWLGKYVSALL
;
A
#
# COMPACT_ATOMS: atom_id res chain seq x y z
N MET A 1 -25.41 17.64 21.68
CA MET A 1 -25.21 17.26 20.27
C MET A 1 -25.26 15.74 20.23
N ALA A 2 -26.00 15.16 19.29
CA ALA A 2 -26.18 13.71 19.25
C ALA A 2 -24.87 13.06 18.79
N SER A 3 -24.23 12.29 19.68
CA SER A 3 -22.99 11.57 19.39
C SER A 3 -23.19 10.54 18.29
N VAL A 4 -22.24 10.43 17.37
CA VAL A 4 -22.26 9.37 16.34
C VAL A 4 -22.13 8.01 17.00
N LYS A 5 -23.05 7.11 16.66
CA LYS A 5 -23.00 5.71 17.07
C LYS A 5 -22.16 4.93 16.08
N ILE A 6 -21.11 4.27 16.58
CA ILE A 6 -20.19 3.44 15.80
C ILE A 6 -20.49 1.98 16.10
N ILE A 7 -20.76 1.17 15.08
CA ILE A 7 -21.08 -0.26 15.20
C ILE A 7 -20.07 -1.04 14.36
N THR A 8 -19.36 -1.98 14.98
CA THR A 8 -18.36 -2.83 14.32
C THR A 8 -18.20 -4.13 15.08
N ASP A 9 -17.94 -5.22 14.36
CA ASP A 9 -17.52 -6.51 14.94
C ASP A 9 -16.08 -6.46 15.47
N GLY A 10 -15.39 -5.35 15.23
CA GLY A 10 -14.13 -5.00 15.86
C GLY A 10 -12.91 -5.74 15.30
N ARG A 11 -12.96 -6.30 14.08
CA ARG A 11 -11.78 -6.93 13.46
C ARG A 11 -11.43 -6.32 12.10
N ALA A 12 -10.15 -6.42 11.74
CA ALA A 12 -9.65 -5.95 10.45
C ALA A 12 -10.41 -6.60 9.27
N GLY A 13 -10.86 -5.78 8.32
CA GLY A 13 -11.62 -6.24 7.15
C GLY A 13 -13.13 -6.38 7.37
N ASP A 14 -13.62 -6.16 8.59
CA ASP A 14 -15.05 -6.16 8.87
C ASP A 14 -15.69 -4.82 8.49
N THR A 15 -17.02 -4.82 8.41
CA THR A 15 -17.83 -3.65 8.08
C THR A 15 -17.97 -2.77 9.32
N VAL A 16 -17.71 -1.48 9.15
CA VAL A 16 -17.95 -0.47 10.19
C VAL A 16 -19.15 0.36 9.76
N THR A 17 -20.11 0.53 10.67
CA THR A 17 -21.33 1.32 10.47
C THR A 17 -21.33 2.53 11.38
N PHE A 18 -21.73 3.67 10.82
CA PHE A 18 -21.84 4.95 11.49
C PHE A 18 -23.28 5.44 11.36
N GLU A 19 -23.92 5.72 12.48
CA GLU A 19 -25.26 6.29 12.56
C GLU A 19 -25.18 7.62 13.30
N GLY A 20 -25.75 8.68 12.73
CA GLY A 20 -25.68 9.99 13.34
C GLY A 20 -26.61 11.01 12.69
N LYS A 21 -26.42 12.26 13.10
CA LYS A 21 -27.18 13.40 12.59
C LYS A 21 -26.24 14.56 12.31
N ILE A 22 -26.33 15.12 11.11
CA ILE A 22 -25.69 16.39 10.73
C ILE A 22 -26.76 17.49 10.61
N GLU A 23 -26.34 18.73 10.37
CA GLU A 23 -27.29 19.81 10.12
C GLU A 23 -28.07 19.53 8.81
N PRO A 24 -29.41 19.74 8.80
CA PRO A 24 -30.22 19.61 7.59
C PRO A 24 -29.65 20.40 6.40
N GLY A 25 -29.73 19.81 5.22
CA GLY A 25 -29.25 20.41 3.96
C GLY A 25 -27.76 20.26 3.70
N GLN A 26 -26.94 19.85 4.67
CA GLN A 26 -25.50 19.63 4.48
C GLN A 26 -25.20 18.33 3.75
N ASP A 27 -24.05 18.30 3.08
CA ASP A 27 -23.42 17.05 2.65
C ASP A 27 -22.76 16.35 3.83
N LEU A 28 -22.65 15.02 3.73
CA LEU A 28 -21.94 14.22 4.72
C LEU A 28 -20.46 14.16 4.38
N TYR A 29 -19.61 14.54 5.34
CA TYR A 29 -18.16 14.35 5.30
C TYR A 29 -17.73 13.56 6.54
N LEU A 30 -17.54 12.25 6.36
CA LEU A 30 -17.13 11.33 7.42
C LEU A 30 -15.67 10.94 7.21
N ALA A 31 -14.75 11.55 7.97
CA ALA A 31 -13.35 11.17 7.97
C ALA A 31 -13.08 10.09 9.02
N VAL A 32 -12.54 8.96 8.57
CA VAL A 32 -12.07 7.86 9.41
C VAL A 32 -10.56 7.77 9.25
N ALA A 33 -9.83 8.10 10.30
CA ALA A 33 -8.38 8.24 10.25
C ALA A 33 -7.72 7.37 11.31
N GLU A 34 -6.70 6.61 10.92
CA GLU A 34 -5.81 5.94 11.86
C GLU A 34 -5.24 6.95 12.86
N LYS A 35 -5.28 6.62 14.15
CA LYS A 35 -4.84 7.50 15.22
C LYS A 35 -3.33 7.72 15.19
N GLU A 36 -2.59 6.66 14.88
CA GLU A 36 -1.13 6.71 14.75
C GLU A 36 -0.78 7.20 13.34
N GLU A 37 -0.19 8.40 13.27
CA GLU A 37 0.19 9.01 12.00
C GLU A 37 1.61 8.62 11.60
N PHE A 38 1.89 8.73 10.31
CA PHE A 38 3.24 8.57 9.76
C PHE A 38 3.74 9.90 9.22
N LYS A 39 4.96 10.27 9.59
CA LYS A 39 5.71 11.35 8.92
C LYS A 39 6.93 10.79 8.19
N PRO A 40 7.37 11.41 7.08
CA PRO A 40 8.52 10.93 6.31
C PRO A 40 9.82 10.76 7.13
N GLY A 41 9.98 11.52 8.21
CA GLY A 41 11.10 11.41 9.15
C GLY A 41 11.17 10.08 9.89
N ASP A 42 10.05 9.38 10.06
CA ASP A 42 9.98 8.11 10.80
C ASP A 42 10.44 6.91 9.96
N ALA A 43 10.74 7.13 8.67
CA ALA A 43 11.29 6.10 7.80
C ALA A 43 12.58 5.52 8.40
N THR A 44 12.61 4.22 8.63
CA THR A 44 13.75 3.57 9.32
C THR A 44 14.89 3.18 8.39
N MET A 45 14.58 2.92 7.12
CA MET A 45 15.54 2.38 6.13
C MET A 45 16.29 3.49 5.39
N PRO A 46 17.61 3.34 5.12
CA PRO A 46 18.42 4.38 4.45
C PRO A 46 17.89 4.79 3.06
N HIS A 47 17.39 3.82 2.28
CA HIS A 47 16.82 4.09 0.97
C HIS A 47 15.54 4.95 1.07
N GLU A 48 14.64 4.58 1.99
CA GLU A 48 13.40 5.33 2.26
C GLU A 48 13.71 6.74 2.75
N LYS A 49 14.62 6.91 3.72
CA LYS A 49 15.08 8.23 4.19
C LYS A 49 15.55 9.13 3.05
N LYS A 50 16.43 8.60 2.18
CA LYS A 50 16.93 9.34 1.01
C LYS A 50 15.82 9.66 0.01
N ARG A 51 14.90 8.72 -0.22
CA ARG A 51 13.79 8.91 -1.15
C ARG A 51 12.80 9.95 -0.64
N PHE A 52 12.43 9.89 0.62
CA PHE A 52 11.54 10.86 1.26
C PHE A 52 12.16 12.25 1.24
N ALA A 53 13.44 12.41 1.61
CA ALA A 53 14.12 13.71 1.52
C ALA A 53 14.12 14.32 0.10
N LYS A 54 14.06 13.49 -0.95
CA LYS A 54 13.93 13.94 -2.34
C LYS A 54 12.48 14.30 -2.69
N GLU A 55 11.52 13.48 -2.28
CA GLU A 55 10.10 13.71 -2.60
C GLU A 55 9.52 14.90 -1.82
N THR A 56 9.87 15.10 -0.55
CA THR A 56 9.45 16.26 0.25
C THR A 56 9.81 17.57 -0.44
N LYS A 57 11.10 17.72 -0.84
CA LYS A 57 11.59 18.87 -1.61
C LYS A 57 10.87 19.07 -2.95
N LYS A 58 10.52 17.98 -3.63
CA LYS A 58 9.89 18.04 -4.96
C LYS A 58 8.39 18.32 -4.89
N ARG A 59 7.73 17.89 -3.82
CA ARG A 59 6.25 17.81 -3.74
C ARG A 59 5.65 18.86 -2.81
N GLY A 60 6.47 19.52 -2.00
CA GLY A 60 6.02 20.61 -1.13
C GLY A 60 5.29 20.12 0.13
N PHE A 61 5.69 18.97 0.66
CA PHE A 61 5.35 18.52 2.01
C PHE A 61 6.64 18.32 2.80
N GLY A 62 6.63 18.57 4.11
CA GLY A 62 7.79 18.50 4.99
C GLY A 62 8.17 17.08 5.42
N MET A 63 9.35 16.94 6.04
CA MET A 63 9.78 15.66 6.66
C MET A 63 9.00 15.35 7.93
N ASP A 64 8.43 16.37 8.58
CA ASP A 64 7.64 16.26 9.80
C ASP A 64 6.14 16.33 9.57
N THR A 65 5.69 16.51 8.32
CA THR A 65 4.27 16.53 7.97
C THR A 65 3.67 15.13 8.18
N PRO A 66 2.73 14.96 9.12
CA PRO A 66 2.16 13.65 9.40
C PRO A 66 0.86 13.44 8.62
N ILE A 67 0.61 12.20 8.20
CA ILE A 67 -0.71 11.76 7.74
C ILE A 67 -1.06 10.41 8.35
N PRO A 68 -2.35 10.13 8.62
CA PRO A 68 -2.83 8.79 8.91
C PRO A 68 -2.52 7.85 7.72
N PRO A 69 -1.82 6.71 7.94
CA PRO A 69 -1.56 5.74 6.88
C PRO A 69 -2.87 5.17 6.31
N LEU A 70 -3.82 4.80 7.17
CA LEU A 70 -5.17 4.42 6.76
C LEU A 70 -6.12 5.60 6.98
N TYR A 71 -6.62 6.17 5.88
CA TYR A 71 -7.51 7.32 5.89
C TYR A 71 -8.63 7.13 4.88
N TYR A 72 -9.87 7.32 5.33
CA TYR A 72 -11.07 7.23 4.52
C TYR A 72 -11.90 8.49 4.66
N MET A 73 -12.22 9.13 3.55
CA MET A 73 -13.22 10.18 3.45
C MET A 73 -14.48 9.58 2.82
N ILE A 74 -15.45 9.24 3.65
CA ILE A 74 -16.73 8.68 3.22
C ILE A 74 -17.71 9.85 3.06
N THR A 75 -18.20 10.08 1.84
CA THR A 75 -18.96 11.30 1.54
C THR A 75 -20.08 11.14 0.52
N SER A 76 -21.14 11.92 0.70
CA SER A 76 -22.22 12.10 -0.28
C SER A 76 -21.85 13.06 -1.41
N ASN A 77 -20.72 13.78 -1.30
CA ASN A 77 -20.25 14.74 -2.29
C ASN A 77 -18.75 14.49 -2.58
N PRO A 78 -18.42 13.40 -3.32
CA PRO A 78 -17.04 13.10 -3.64
C PRO A 78 -16.38 14.19 -4.49
N ASP A 79 -17.12 14.80 -5.42
CA ASP A 79 -16.61 15.78 -6.40
C ASP A 79 -15.93 17.01 -5.76
N ALA A 80 -16.22 17.30 -4.49
CA ALA A 80 -15.52 18.31 -3.69
C ALA A 80 -14.00 18.03 -3.55
N TYR A 81 -13.60 16.76 -3.57
CA TYR A 81 -12.23 16.32 -3.28
C TYR A 81 -11.43 15.89 -4.51
N GLY A 82 -12.08 15.65 -5.63
CA GLY A 82 -11.43 15.02 -6.76
C GLY A 82 -12.39 14.69 -7.89
N LYS A 83 -11.88 13.94 -8.87
CA LYS A 83 -12.70 13.47 -9.98
C LYS A 83 -12.18 12.15 -10.54
N LYS A 84 -13.10 11.42 -11.17
CA LYS A 84 -12.77 10.26 -11.98
C LYS A 84 -11.94 10.68 -13.19
N THR A 85 -10.85 9.97 -13.44
CA THR A 85 -9.97 10.19 -14.61
C THR A 85 -9.53 8.87 -15.21
N ASP A 86 -9.34 8.85 -16.52
CA ASP A 86 -8.78 7.69 -17.20
C ASP A 86 -7.29 7.53 -16.89
N THR A 87 -6.87 6.28 -16.78
CA THR A 87 -5.47 5.93 -16.57
C THR A 87 -5.11 4.69 -17.34
N ARG A 88 -3.88 4.65 -17.87
CA ARG A 88 -3.36 3.51 -18.62
C ARG A 88 -2.20 2.87 -17.88
N PHE A 89 -2.12 1.56 -17.97
CA PHE A 89 -1.10 0.75 -17.31
C PHE A 89 -0.70 -0.47 -18.15
N GLY A 90 0.46 -1.06 -17.81
CA GLY A 90 1.00 -2.23 -18.48
C GLY A 90 1.63 -1.94 -19.85
N GLY A 91 2.45 -2.87 -20.33
CA GLY A 91 3.22 -2.75 -21.56
C GLY A 91 4.70 -2.47 -21.32
N PRO A 92 5.60 -2.86 -22.26
CA PRO A 92 7.03 -2.67 -22.07
C PRO A 92 7.39 -1.18 -22.09
N SER A 93 8.22 -0.75 -21.14
CA SER A 93 8.64 0.66 -20.97
C SER A 93 9.40 1.25 -22.17
N ILE A 94 9.92 0.39 -23.05
CA ILE A 94 10.59 0.77 -24.30
C ILE A 94 9.59 1.28 -25.34
N PHE A 95 8.35 0.75 -25.33
CA PHE A 95 7.31 1.12 -26.29
C PHE A 95 6.30 2.13 -25.73
N PHE A 96 6.11 2.16 -24.41
CA PHE A 96 5.08 2.99 -23.77
C PHE A 96 5.71 4.04 -22.86
N LYS A 97 5.43 5.32 -23.14
CA LYS A 97 5.83 6.44 -22.26
C LYS A 97 4.98 6.47 -20.99
N LYS A 98 5.42 7.23 -19.99
CA LYS A 98 4.69 7.43 -18.73
C LYS A 98 3.27 7.96 -19.00
N GLY A 99 2.25 7.19 -18.57
CA GLY A 99 0.83 7.51 -18.83
C GLY A 99 0.24 6.82 -20.07
N GLN A 100 1.06 6.11 -20.84
CA GLN A 100 0.62 5.17 -21.86
C GLN A 100 0.65 3.75 -21.29
N GLY A 101 -0.15 2.87 -21.88
CA GLY A 101 -0.16 1.47 -21.54
C GLY A 101 -1.14 0.69 -22.39
N LEU A 102 -0.99 -0.63 -22.38
CA LEU A 102 -1.85 -1.57 -23.11
C LEU A 102 -3.28 -1.59 -22.55
N TYR A 103 -3.42 -1.41 -21.24
CA TYR A 103 -4.70 -1.49 -20.55
C TYR A 103 -5.13 -0.12 -20.08
N SER A 104 -6.43 0.18 -20.17
CA SER A 104 -7.05 1.37 -19.62
C SER A 104 -7.98 1.02 -18.47
N THR A 105 -7.97 1.84 -17.43
CA THR A 105 -8.97 1.82 -16.36
C THR A 105 -9.22 3.26 -15.90
N THR A 106 -10.01 3.43 -14.85
CA THR A 106 -10.28 4.71 -14.23
C THR A 106 -9.64 4.76 -12.85
N LYS A 107 -9.30 5.97 -12.41
CA LYS A 107 -8.82 6.27 -11.06
C LYS A 107 -9.54 7.47 -10.50
N TYR A 108 -9.57 7.57 -9.18
CA TYR A 108 -9.98 8.79 -8.51
C TYR A 108 -8.77 9.70 -8.29
N ALA A 109 -8.73 10.84 -8.99
CA ALA A 109 -7.65 11.82 -8.87
C ALA A 109 -8.10 12.93 -7.92
N LEU A 110 -7.32 13.15 -6.86
CA LEU A 110 -7.61 14.20 -5.89
C LEU A 110 -7.33 15.58 -6.50
N THR A 111 -8.06 16.59 -6.05
CA THR A 111 -7.85 17.98 -6.46
C THR A 111 -6.40 18.39 -6.20
N LYS A 112 -5.84 19.16 -7.12
CA LYS A 112 -4.42 19.52 -7.08
C LYS A 112 -4.11 20.43 -5.88
N ASP A 113 -4.95 21.43 -5.68
CA ASP A 113 -4.69 22.53 -4.76
C ASP A 113 -5.67 22.44 -3.60
N PHE A 114 -5.16 22.43 -2.37
CA PHE A 114 -5.98 22.33 -1.16
C PHE A 114 -7.02 23.45 -1.10
N ALA A 115 -6.63 24.68 -1.47
CA ALA A 115 -7.48 25.85 -1.53
C ALA A 115 -8.64 25.76 -2.54
N SER A 116 -8.61 24.80 -3.48
CA SER A 116 -9.69 24.59 -4.45
C SER A 116 -10.84 23.73 -3.92
N ILE A 117 -10.63 23.03 -2.80
CA ILE A 117 -11.67 22.30 -2.08
C ILE A 117 -12.57 23.34 -1.40
N ASP A 118 -13.89 23.18 -1.47
CA ASP A 118 -14.80 24.11 -0.80
C ASP A 118 -14.59 24.12 0.72
N ALA A 119 -14.93 25.23 1.37
CA ALA A 119 -14.64 25.44 2.77
C ALA A 119 -15.32 24.43 3.72
N ALA A 120 -16.49 23.88 3.33
CA ALA A 120 -17.18 22.87 4.13
C ALA A 120 -16.48 21.51 4.01
N ALA A 121 -16.14 21.10 2.79
CA ALA A 121 -15.40 19.88 2.52
C ALA A 121 -13.98 19.92 3.10
N GLN A 122 -13.30 21.08 3.08
CA GLN A 122 -12.00 21.27 3.74
C GLN A 122 -12.08 21.00 5.24
N LYS A 123 -13.09 21.56 5.92
CA LYS A 123 -13.32 21.28 7.35
C LYS A 123 -13.62 19.79 7.58
N GLY A 124 -14.35 19.17 6.65
CA GLY A 124 -14.69 17.76 6.68
C GLY A 124 -13.49 16.80 6.71
N LEU A 125 -12.31 17.22 6.25
CA LEU A 125 -11.13 16.36 6.11
C LEU A 125 -10.55 15.81 7.44
N GLY A 126 -11.03 16.28 8.59
CA GLY A 126 -10.61 15.80 9.90
C GLY A 126 -9.15 16.17 10.19
N PRO A 127 -8.23 15.20 10.38
CA PRO A 127 -6.83 15.49 10.73
C PRO A 127 -6.00 16.11 9.59
N ILE A 128 -6.51 16.09 8.35
CA ILE A 128 -5.84 16.70 7.20
C ILE A 128 -6.30 18.17 7.10
N SER A 129 -5.62 19.04 7.84
CA SER A 129 -6.04 20.44 8.02
C SER A 129 -5.12 21.45 7.34
N SER A 130 -4.05 20.99 6.67
CA SER A 130 -3.06 21.86 6.03
C SER A 130 -2.78 21.48 4.59
N GLU A 131 -2.30 22.45 3.81
CA GLU A 131 -1.91 22.24 2.42
C GLU A 131 -0.77 21.21 2.30
N GLU A 132 0.17 21.19 3.24
CA GLU A 132 1.25 20.19 3.26
C GLU A 132 0.72 18.78 3.47
N GLN A 133 -0.20 18.58 4.43
CA GLN A 133 -0.82 17.27 4.67
C GLN A 133 -1.65 16.84 3.47
N TRP A 134 -2.37 17.75 2.80
CA TRP A 134 -3.10 17.45 1.57
C TRP A 134 -2.17 17.01 0.44
N LYS A 135 -1.07 17.76 0.21
CA LYS A 135 -0.04 17.38 -0.78
C LYS A 135 0.56 16.02 -0.47
N PHE A 136 0.79 15.73 0.82
CA PHE A 136 1.34 14.46 1.25
C PHE A 136 0.35 13.31 1.07
N LEU A 137 -0.90 13.45 1.51
CA LEU A 137 -1.98 12.49 1.29
C LEU A 137 -2.18 12.22 -0.20
N LYS A 138 -2.25 13.26 -1.02
CA LYS A 138 -2.40 13.14 -2.47
C LYS A 138 -1.25 12.37 -3.12
N TRP A 139 -0.03 12.68 -2.73
CA TRP A 139 1.13 11.93 -3.21
C TRP A 139 1.08 10.47 -2.73
N ALA A 140 0.72 10.22 -1.47
CA ALA A 140 0.59 8.89 -0.92
C ALA A 140 -0.51 8.08 -1.61
N ASN A 141 -1.58 8.74 -2.05
CA ASN A 141 -2.72 8.16 -2.74
C ASN A 141 -2.47 7.85 -4.22
N GLU A 142 -1.77 8.72 -4.94
CA GLU A 142 -1.64 8.62 -6.41
C GLU A 142 -0.28 8.09 -6.88
N ASN A 143 0.71 7.99 -5.99
CA ASN A 143 2.05 7.56 -6.35
C ASN A 143 2.32 6.12 -5.92
N ASN A 144 2.78 5.27 -6.85
CA ASN A 144 3.13 3.87 -6.55
C ASN A 144 4.11 3.73 -5.36
N TYR A 145 5.08 4.63 -5.20
CA TYR A 145 5.99 4.57 -4.05
C TYR A 145 5.25 4.94 -2.76
N GLY A 146 4.44 6.00 -2.77
CA GLY A 146 3.61 6.42 -1.64
C GLY A 146 2.65 5.31 -1.18
N ILE A 147 1.88 4.74 -2.11
CA ILE A 147 0.92 3.67 -1.80
C ILE A 147 1.64 2.45 -1.20
N ASN A 148 2.73 2.00 -1.81
CA ASN A 148 3.46 0.82 -1.35
C ASN A 148 4.33 1.05 -0.09
N THR A 149 4.52 2.30 0.35
CA THR A 149 5.38 2.62 1.49
C THR A 149 4.57 3.10 2.68
N ILE A 150 3.43 3.76 2.47
CA ILE A 150 2.64 4.43 3.53
C ILE A 150 1.25 3.82 3.63
N VAL A 151 0.37 4.08 2.65
CA VAL A 151 -1.07 3.78 2.78
C VAL A 151 -1.36 2.29 2.78
N LYS A 152 -0.62 1.54 1.95
CA LYS A 152 -0.75 0.10 1.71
C LYS A 152 -2.06 -0.29 1.04
N GLU A 153 -3.21 0.25 1.42
CA GLU A 153 -4.50 -0.08 0.80
C GLU A 153 -4.67 0.57 -0.59
N GLY A 154 -4.26 -0.16 -1.62
CA GLY A 154 -4.44 0.22 -3.02
C GLY A 154 -5.71 -0.35 -3.65
N SER A 155 -6.46 0.49 -4.35
CA SER A 155 -7.49 0.11 -5.32
C SER A 155 -6.83 -0.55 -6.53
N ARG A 156 -7.31 -1.75 -6.92
CA ARG A 156 -6.64 -2.61 -7.91
C ARG A 156 -7.52 -2.97 -9.09
N VAL A 157 -6.89 -3.12 -10.25
CA VAL A 157 -7.42 -3.88 -11.39
C VAL A 157 -6.49 -5.05 -11.64
N GLY A 158 -7.00 -6.27 -11.46
CA GLY A 158 -6.15 -7.46 -11.38
C GLY A 158 -5.12 -7.34 -10.26
N LYS A 159 -3.82 -7.44 -10.60
CA LYS A 159 -2.71 -7.29 -9.65
C LYS A 159 -2.11 -5.87 -9.62
N ILE A 160 -2.61 -4.95 -10.43
CA ILE A 160 -2.05 -3.61 -10.56
C ILE A 160 -2.78 -2.66 -9.61
N VAL A 161 -2.02 -2.03 -8.72
CA VAL A 161 -2.50 -0.94 -7.86
C VAL A 161 -2.56 0.35 -8.69
N ILE A 162 -3.71 1.02 -8.66
CA ILE A 162 -3.97 2.22 -9.46
C ILE A 162 -3.86 3.50 -8.61
N PHE A 163 -4.48 3.51 -7.43
CA PHE A 163 -4.44 4.59 -6.43
C PHE A 163 -4.82 3.99 -5.06
N SER A 164 -4.74 4.73 -3.95
CA SER A 164 -5.21 4.23 -2.65
C SER A 164 -6.69 4.43 -2.41
N ARG A 165 -7.28 3.60 -1.56
CA ARG A 165 -8.70 3.70 -1.21
C ARG A 165 -8.91 4.83 -0.19
N THR A 166 -9.07 6.07 -0.69
CA THR A 166 -9.06 7.29 0.14
C THR A 166 -10.43 7.96 0.22
N VAL A 167 -10.95 8.49 -0.90
CA VAL A 167 -12.28 9.11 -0.95
C VAL A 167 -13.26 8.08 -1.48
N LEU A 168 -14.34 7.86 -0.74
CA LEU A 168 -15.35 6.84 -0.99
C LEU A 168 -16.73 7.48 -1.01
N THR A 169 -17.52 7.09 -1.99
CA THR A 169 -18.95 7.42 -2.03
C THR A 169 -19.79 6.15 -2.01
N ASP A 170 -21.10 6.28 -2.20
CA ASP A 170 -22.00 5.13 -2.23
C ASP A 170 -21.66 4.22 -3.41
N GLU A 171 -21.73 2.91 -3.19
CA GLU A 171 -21.48 1.90 -4.22
C GLU A 171 -22.40 2.04 -5.44
N SER A 172 -23.54 2.73 -5.33
CA SER A 172 -24.40 3.10 -6.45
C SER A 172 -23.68 3.97 -7.51
N SER A 173 -22.52 4.55 -7.19
CA SER A 173 -21.66 5.25 -8.16
C SER A 173 -21.21 4.34 -9.31
N GLY A 174 -21.22 3.02 -9.10
CA GLY A 174 -20.75 2.01 -10.05
C GLY A 174 -19.22 1.94 -10.17
N ASN A 175 -18.46 2.67 -9.36
CA ASN A 175 -17.01 2.56 -9.36
C ASN A 175 -16.53 1.40 -8.50
N TYR A 176 -15.56 0.63 -9.00
CA TYR A 176 -15.06 -0.57 -8.31
C TYR A 176 -14.36 -0.28 -6.96
N TRP A 177 -13.93 0.96 -6.69
CA TRP A 177 -13.32 1.34 -5.42
C TRP A 177 -14.34 1.72 -4.33
N ASP A 178 -15.56 2.04 -4.75
CA ASP A 178 -16.69 2.36 -3.85
C ASP A 178 -17.41 1.08 -3.39
N GLU A 179 -17.08 -0.09 -3.96
CA GLU A 179 -17.72 -1.37 -3.65
C GLU A 179 -17.71 -1.68 -2.14
N GLY A 180 -18.90 -1.98 -1.60
CA GLY A 180 -19.09 -2.24 -0.18
C GLY A 180 -19.12 -1.00 0.71
N THR A 181 -19.14 0.20 0.13
CA THR A 181 -19.47 1.45 0.83
C THR A 181 -20.94 1.77 0.60
N LYS A 182 -21.70 2.06 1.66
CA LYS A 182 -23.10 2.50 1.57
C LYS A 182 -23.30 3.79 2.33
N ILE A 183 -24.04 4.73 1.76
CA ILE A 183 -24.34 6.03 2.34
C ILE A 183 -25.83 6.29 2.17
N LYS A 184 -26.54 6.35 3.29
CA LYS A 184 -27.91 6.84 3.36
C LYS A 184 -27.88 8.16 4.10
N LEU A 185 -28.21 9.25 3.42
CA LEU A 185 -28.33 10.58 4.01
C LEU A 185 -29.71 11.13 3.68
N ASP A 186 -30.51 11.43 4.69
CA ASP A 186 -31.71 12.23 4.52
C ASP A 186 -31.33 13.70 4.69
N LYS A 187 -31.26 14.43 3.57
CA LYS A 187 -30.91 15.86 3.58
C LYS A 187 -31.95 16.73 4.29
N THR A 188 -33.19 16.28 4.45
CA THR A 188 -34.23 17.08 5.12
C THR A 188 -34.10 17.03 6.64
N THR A 189 -33.75 15.88 7.19
CA THR A 189 -33.62 15.68 8.64
C THR A 189 -32.17 15.74 9.12
N GLY A 190 -31.21 15.55 8.22
CA GLY A 190 -29.78 15.40 8.51
C GLY A 190 -29.40 14.03 9.07
N MET A 191 -30.34 13.08 9.16
CA MET A 191 -30.07 11.73 9.65
C MET A 191 -29.26 10.96 8.60
N PHE A 192 -28.22 10.26 9.05
CA PHE A 192 -27.40 9.45 8.17
C PHE A 192 -27.05 8.07 8.73
N THR A 193 -26.83 7.14 7.80
CA THR A 193 -26.19 5.86 8.03
C THR A 193 -25.14 5.66 6.96
N ALA A 194 -23.88 5.49 7.36
CA ALA A 194 -22.78 5.20 6.45
C ALA A 194 -22.10 3.89 6.86
N THR A 195 -21.76 3.04 5.89
CA THR A 195 -21.04 1.79 6.14
C THR A 195 -19.89 1.64 5.17
N PHE A 196 -18.77 1.10 5.62
CA PHE A 196 -17.69 0.69 4.72
C PHE A 196 -16.94 -0.52 5.28
N LYS A 197 -16.26 -1.26 4.40
CA LYS A 197 -15.32 -2.32 4.81
C LYS A 197 -13.95 -1.71 5.08
N SER A 198 -13.48 -1.89 6.30
CA SER A 198 -12.11 -1.52 6.69
C SER A 198 -11.07 -2.33 5.92
N PHE A 199 -9.81 -1.87 5.91
CA PHE A 199 -8.76 -2.62 5.23
C PHE A 199 -8.59 -4.00 5.86
N ARG A 200 -8.69 -5.05 5.03
CA ARG A 200 -8.51 -6.44 5.51
C ARG A 200 -7.13 -6.75 6.05
N HIS A 201 -6.15 -5.85 5.87
CA HIS A 201 -4.79 -5.98 6.40
C HIS A 201 -4.42 -4.79 7.28
N THR A 202 -5.41 -4.12 7.88
CA THR A 202 -5.17 -3.23 9.01
C THR A 202 -4.36 -3.97 10.09
N PRO A 203 -3.27 -3.38 10.60
CA PRO A 203 -2.51 -4.00 11.68
C PRO A 203 -3.39 -4.35 12.89
N PRO A 204 -2.99 -5.34 13.71
CA PRO A 204 -3.70 -5.64 14.94
C PRO A 204 -3.73 -4.42 15.87
N ASP A 205 -4.85 -4.24 16.55
CA ASP A 205 -5.05 -3.21 17.58
C ASP A 205 -4.92 -1.77 17.07
N THR A 206 -5.12 -1.56 15.76
CA THR A 206 -5.15 -0.23 15.16
C THR A 206 -6.40 0.54 15.61
N THR A 207 -6.19 1.73 16.14
CA THR A 207 -7.26 2.64 16.57
C THR A 207 -7.54 3.70 15.52
N PHE A 208 -8.81 4.00 15.26
CA PHE A 208 -9.28 5.02 14.33
C PHE A 208 -10.02 6.12 15.07
N ASN A 209 -9.75 7.37 14.73
CA ASN A 209 -10.56 8.52 15.09
C ASN A 209 -11.62 8.77 14.00
N VAL A 210 -12.81 9.13 14.42
CA VAL A 210 -13.96 9.40 13.55
C VAL A 210 -14.35 10.86 13.67
N TYR A 211 -14.43 11.53 12.52
CA TYR A 211 -14.82 12.92 12.40
C TYR A 211 -16.03 13.04 11.49
N VAL A 212 -17.03 13.82 11.89
CA VAL A 212 -18.19 14.14 11.06
C VAL A 212 -18.25 15.65 10.85
N ASN A 213 -18.21 16.05 9.59
CA ASN A 213 -18.19 17.45 9.15
C ASN A 213 -17.12 18.29 9.89
N GLY A 214 -15.98 17.65 10.19
CA GLY A 214 -14.82 18.26 10.85
C GLY A 214 -14.79 18.17 12.38
N VAL A 215 -15.86 17.71 13.01
CA VAL A 215 -15.92 17.53 14.47
C VAL A 215 -15.56 16.09 14.82
N LYS A 216 -14.66 15.88 15.78
CA LYS A 216 -14.34 14.53 16.29
C LYS A 216 -15.49 13.99 17.13
N GLU A 217 -16.09 12.90 16.69
CA GLU A 217 -17.29 12.31 17.31
C GLU A 217 -16.99 11.04 18.11
N GLY A 218 -15.89 10.36 17.80
CA GLY A 218 -15.53 9.14 18.51
C GLY A 218 -14.26 8.47 18.00
N SER A 219 -14.03 7.27 18.52
CA SER A 219 -12.95 6.40 18.07
C SER A 219 -13.33 4.93 18.25
N TYR A 220 -12.75 4.05 17.46
CA TYR A 220 -12.88 2.60 17.61
C TYR A 220 -11.57 1.90 17.32
N THR A 221 -11.40 0.68 17.81
CA THR A 221 -10.19 -0.12 17.62
C THR A 221 -10.54 -1.41 16.88
N LEU A 222 -9.70 -1.80 15.92
CA LEU A 222 -9.84 -3.06 15.19
C LEU A 222 -8.79 -4.05 15.69
N ALA A 223 -9.25 -5.17 16.22
CA ALA A 223 -8.44 -6.33 16.55
C ALA A 223 -7.96 -7.06 15.28
N GLY A 224 -6.92 -7.88 15.45
CA GLY A 224 -6.39 -8.68 14.36
C GLY A 224 -7.32 -9.80 13.89
N LYS A 225 -7.18 -10.20 12.61
CA LYS A 225 -7.97 -11.27 11.98
C LYS A 225 -7.09 -12.45 11.56
N GLY A 226 -6.65 -13.22 12.54
CA GLY A 226 -5.79 -14.40 12.35
C GLY A 226 -4.29 -14.08 12.48
N PHE A 227 -3.44 -14.86 11.81
CA PHE A 227 -1.99 -14.71 11.90
C PHE A 227 -1.49 -13.46 11.15
N TRP A 228 -0.87 -12.55 11.89
CA TRP A 228 -0.28 -11.33 11.35
C TRP A 228 1.18 -11.53 10.95
N LEU A 229 1.49 -11.35 9.66
CA LEU A 229 2.85 -11.39 9.17
C LEU A 229 3.45 -9.97 9.21
N THR A 230 4.13 -9.62 10.32
CA THR A 230 4.62 -8.25 10.58
C THR A 230 5.44 -7.65 9.44
N LYS A 231 6.38 -8.40 8.86
CA LYS A 231 7.19 -7.92 7.70
C LYS A 231 6.42 -7.94 6.38
N GLY A 232 5.39 -8.79 6.29
CA GLY A 232 4.45 -8.85 5.17
C GLY A 232 3.45 -7.70 5.17
N PHE A 233 3.18 -7.13 6.35
CA PHE A 233 2.12 -6.16 6.63
C PHE A 233 0.75 -6.66 6.16
N ARG A 234 0.42 -7.90 6.53
CA ARG A 234 -0.85 -8.54 6.17
C ARG A 234 -1.16 -9.75 7.03
N TYR A 235 -2.46 -10.08 7.10
CA TYR A 235 -2.90 -11.40 7.56
C TYR A 235 -2.73 -12.43 6.46
N MET A 236 -2.29 -13.62 6.86
CA MET A 236 -2.17 -14.78 5.98
C MET A 236 -2.21 -16.05 6.81
N ASN A 237 -2.83 -17.10 6.28
CA ASN A 237 -2.76 -18.41 6.90
C ASN A 237 -1.30 -18.93 6.82
N PRO A 238 -0.65 -19.25 7.95
CA PRO A 238 0.76 -19.65 8.00
C PRO A 238 1.03 -20.94 7.20
N LEU A 239 0.03 -21.80 6.99
CA LEU A 239 0.16 -23.02 6.18
C LEU A 239 0.59 -22.70 4.74
N TRP A 240 0.11 -21.61 4.14
CA TRP A 240 0.53 -21.21 2.80
C TRP A 240 2.01 -20.81 2.76
N ILE A 241 2.52 -20.21 3.83
CA ILE A 241 3.95 -19.88 3.96
C ILE A 241 4.76 -21.17 4.05
N ILE A 242 4.35 -22.08 4.92
CA ILE A 242 5.07 -23.33 5.21
C ILE A 242 5.09 -24.22 3.96
N ILE A 243 3.92 -24.50 3.38
CA ILE A 243 3.80 -25.33 2.17
C ILE A 243 4.58 -24.69 1.02
N GLY A 244 4.42 -23.38 0.81
CA GLY A 244 5.14 -22.66 -0.22
C GLY A 244 6.66 -22.69 -0.03
N ALA A 245 7.14 -22.52 1.20
CA ALA A 245 8.57 -22.61 1.52
C ALA A 245 9.12 -24.02 1.30
N ILE A 246 8.36 -25.07 1.65
CA ILE A 246 8.72 -26.46 1.37
C ILE A 246 8.82 -26.69 -0.14
N LEU A 247 7.78 -26.34 -0.90
CA LEU A 247 7.75 -26.51 -2.36
C LEU A 247 8.87 -25.75 -3.06
N VAL A 248 9.06 -24.47 -2.71
CA VAL A 248 10.16 -23.65 -3.24
C VAL A 248 11.49 -24.25 -2.83
N GLY A 249 11.67 -24.69 -1.58
CA GLY A 249 12.89 -25.32 -1.09
C GLY A 249 13.23 -26.63 -1.82
N THR A 250 12.25 -27.52 -2.01
CA THR A 250 12.42 -28.77 -2.76
C THR A 250 12.80 -28.47 -4.21
N TYR A 251 12.10 -27.56 -4.87
CA TYR A 251 12.40 -27.19 -6.24
C TYR A 251 13.76 -26.50 -6.38
N PHE A 252 14.12 -25.68 -5.38
CA PHE A 252 15.45 -25.09 -5.27
C PHE A 252 16.53 -26.18 -5.24
N SER A 253 16.37 -27.20 -4.39
CA SER A 253 17.32 -28.31 -4.29
C SER A 253 17.43 -29.14 -5.57
N MET A 254 16.40 -29.14 -6.42
CA MET A 254 16.42 -29.83 -7.71
C MET A 254 17.10 -29.03 -8.83
N ILE A 255 16.91 -27.70 -8.89
CA ILE A 255 17.33 -26.87 -10.04
C ILE A 255 18.56 -25.99 -9.71
N GLY A 256 18.95 -25.87 -8.44
CA GLY A 256 20.09 -25.06 -8.02
C GLY A 256 19.80 -23.55 -8.02
N ALA A 257 20.80 -22.73 -8.37
CA ALA A 257 20.79 -21.27 -8.19
C ALA A 257 19.57 -20.52 -8.77
N ALA A 258 18.86 -21.10 -9.75
CA ALA A 258 17.63 -20.53 -10.32
C ALA A 258 16.45 -20.48 -9.33
N GLY A 259 16.48 -21.24 -8.24
CA GLY A 259 15.40 -21.24 -7.24
C GLY A 259 15.22 -19.91 -6.50
N GLY A 260 16.20 -19.00 -6.52
CA GLY A 260 16.09 -17.68 -5.89
C GLY A 260 15.04 -16.80 -6.59
N MET A 261 14.89 -16.96 -7.90
CA MET A 261 13.84 -16.29 -8.67
C MET A 261 12.45 -16.85 -8.36
N LEU A 262 12.35 -18.14 -8.02
CA LEU A 262 11.09 -18.77 -7.63
C LEU A 262 10.64 -18.33 -6.24
N MET A 263 11.57 -18.14 -5.30
CA MET A 263 11.22 -17.55 -4.01
C MET A 263 10.75 -16.10 -4.18
N ALA A 264 11.41 -15.32 -5.04
CA ALA A 264 10.94 -13.98 -5.37
C ALA A 264 9.52 -13.99 -5.95
N ALA A 265 9.26 -14.89 -6.90
CA ALA A 265 7.94 -15.05 -7.49
C ALA A 265 6.90 -15.51 -6.46
N PHE A 266 7.24 -16.46 -5.58
CA PHE A 266 6.38 -16.90 -4.49
C PHE A 266 6.05 -15.76 -3.53
N GLN A 267 7.06 -14.98 -3.13
CA GLN A 267 6.85 -13.84 -2.24
C GLN A 267 6.02 -12.72 -2.89
N VAL A 268 6.13 -12.51 -4.19
CA VAL A 268 5.35 -11.49 -4.91
C VAL A 268 3.94 -11.97 -5.23
N LEU A 269 3.78 -13.22 -5.67
CA LEU A 269 2.51 -13.75 -6.18
C LEU A 269 1.64 -14.35 -5.10
N VAL A 270 2.23 -15.04 -4.12
CA VAL A 270 1.49 -15.76 -3.06
C VAL A 270 1.52 -14.95 -1.76
N VAL A 271 2.71 -14.65 -1.23
CA VAL A 271 2.82 -13.85 0.00
C VAL A 271 2.34 -12.44 -0.24
N ASN A 272 2.66 -11.84 -1.39
CA ASN A 272 2.32 -10.48 -1.79
C ASN A 272 2.55 -9.50 -0.63
N THR A 273 3.82 -9.42 -0.22
CA THR A 273 4.34 -8.55 0.85
C THR A 273 4.12 -7.08 0.52
N MET A 274 3.57 -6.33 1.47
CA MET A 274 3.32 -4.88 1.34
C MET A 274 4.35 -4.04 2.11
N GLY A 275 5.12 -4.69 2.99
CA GLY A 275 6.13 -4.06 3.85
C GLY A 275 5.51 -3.20 4.97
N PRO A 276 6.19 -3.04 6.11
CA PRO A 276 5.73 -2.14 7.18
C PRO A 276 5.53 -0.69 6.69
N VAL A 277 4.74 0.08 7.43
CA VAL A 277 4.62 1.53 7.19
C VAL A 277 6.01 2.17 7.24
N GLY A 278 6.30 3.06 6.29
CA GLY A 278 7.61 3.69 6.13
C GLY A 278 8.66 2.80 5.45
N VAL A 279 8.34 1.55 5.10
CA VAL A 279 9.24 0.64 4.38
C VAL A 279 8.58 0.13 3.10
N ASN A 280 9.24 0.34 1.97
CA ASN A 280 8.72 -0.11 0.69
C ASN A 280 8.75 -1.63 0.58
N ALA A 281 7.65 -2.23 0.13
CA ALA A 281 7.52 -3.67 -0.13
C ALA A 281 8.71 -4.28 -0.87
N ALA A 282 9.19 -3.62 -1.94
CA ALA A 282 10.29 -4.13 -2.75
C ALA A 282 11.61 -4.24 -1.95
N ASN A 283 11.82 -3.32 -1.01
CA ASN A 283 13.03 -3.32 -0.17
C ASN A 283 12.97 -4.34 0.97
N VAL A 284 11.78 -4.85 1.32
CA VAL A 284 11.64 -6.03 2.19
C VAL A 284 11.98 -7.31 1.42
N LEU A 285 11.63 -7.38 0.13
CA LEU A 285 11.80 -8.58 -0.70
C LEU A 285 13.24 -8.79 -1.19
N LYS A 286 13.94 -7.72 -1.61
CA LYS A 286 15.28 -7.80 -2.21
C LYS A 286 16.32 -8.59 -1.36
N PRO A 287 16.47 -8.35 -0.04
CA PRO A 287 17.49 -9.04 0.76
C PRO A 287 17.23 -10.55 0.91
N SER A 288 15.96 -10.96 0.97
CA SER A 288 15.57 -12.37 1.10
C SER A 288 16.04 -13.20 -0.10
N ASN A 289 15.95 -12.61 -1.30
CA ASN A 289 16.39 -13.27 -2.53
C ASN A 289 17.91 -13.30 -2.68
N MET A 290 18.62 -12.27 -2.18
CA MET A 290 20.08 -12.23 -2.23
C MET A 290 20.71 -13.33 -1.38
N ALA A 291 20.24 -13.52 -0.15
CA ALA A 291 20.76 -14.59 0.72
C ALA A 291 20.56 -15.98 0.08
N LEU A 292 19.37 -16.25 -0.47
CA LEU A 292 19.10 -17.52 -1.15
C LEU A 292 19.95 -17.70 -2.42
N THR A 293 20.19 -16.64 -3.18
CA THR A 293 21.05 -16.70 -4.38
C THR A 293 22.53 -16.91 -4.03
N LEU A 294 22.97 -16.43 -2.86
CA LEU A 294 24.38 -16.50 -2.43
C LEU A 294 24.73 -17.77 -1.63
N PHE A 295 23.86 -18.24 -0.74
CA PHE A 295 24.19 -19.35 0.18
C PHE A 295 23.79 -20.73 -0.35
N SER A 296 22.78 -20.81 -1.20
CA SER A 296 22.36 -22.09 -1.77
C SER A 296 23.33 -22.71 -2.80
N PRO A 297 24.13 -21.94 -3.56
CA PRO A 297 25.20 -22.52 -4.36
C PRO A 297 26.27 -23.13 -3.44
N LEU A 298 26.47 -22.64 -2.21
CA LEU A 298 27.46 -23.20 -1.28
C LEU A 298 27.07 -24.60 -0.80
N GLY A 299 25.79 -24.83 -0.46
CA GLY A 299 25.30 -26.16 -0.08
C GLY A 299 25.36 -27.16 -1.23
N SER A 300 24.94 -26.72 -2.43
CA SER A 300 25.04 -27.53 -3.65
C SER A 300 26.51 -27.81 -4.01
N PHE A 301 27.38 -26.81 -3.86
CA PHE A 301 28.81 -26.92 -4.09
C PHE A 301 29.46 -27.91 -3.12
N TYR A 302 29.13 -27.90 -1.82
CA TYR A 302 29.65 -28.89 -0.88
C TYR A 302 29.27 -30.31 -1.31
N ARG A 303 27.99 -30.54 -1.68
CA ARG A 303 27.54 -31.85 -2.15
C ARG A 303 28.27 -32.29 -3.42
N PHE A 304 28.35 -31.43 -4.44
CA PHE A 304 29.00 -31.78 -5.70
C PHE A 304 30.53 -31.87 -5.61
N ALA A 305 31.17 -31.01 -4.81
CA ALA A 305 32.63 -30.90 -4.71
C ALA A 305 33.19 -31.94 -3.74
N VAL A 306 32.59 -32.08 -2.56
CA VAL A 306 33.13 -32.85 -1.45
C VAL A 306 32.53 -34.26 -1.40
N VAL A 307 31.20 -34.37 -1.52
CA VAL A 307 30.51 -35.67 -1.43
C VAL A 307 30.56 -36.43 -2.75
N GLU A 308 30.20 -35.79 -3.86
CA GLU A 308 30.07 -36.45 -5.17
C GLU A 308 31.33 -36.33 -6.03
N ARG A 309 32.26 -35.44 -5.70
CA ARG A 309 33.54 -35.18 -6.43
C ARG A 309 33.35 -34.95 -7.95
N ARG A 310 32.23 -34.35 -8.35
CA ARG A 310 31.82 -34.15 -9.77
C ARG A 310 31.79 -32.69 -10.20
N VAL A 311 32.51 -31.80 -9.52
CA VAL A 311 32.50 -30.38 -9.86
C VAL A 311 33.28 -30.12 -11.15
N ALA A 312 32.56 -29.58 -12.14
CA ALA A 312 33.14 -29.01 -13.35
C ALA A 312 33.77 -27.65 -13.03
N TRP A 313 34.95 -27.67 -12.39
CA TRP A 313 35.68 -26.49 -11.91
C TRP A 313 35.85 -25.37 -12.94
N PRO A 314 36.18 -25.64 -14.22
CA PRO A 314 36.32 -24.58 -15.22
C PRO A 314 35.02 -23.80 -15.42
N VAL A 315 33.89 -24.51 -15.49
CA VAL A 315 32.56 -23.89 -15.68
C VAL A 315 32.17 -23.08 -14.43
N GLY A 316 32.37 -23.65 -13.24
CA GLY A 316 32.02 -22.98 -11.99
C GLY A 316 32.80 -21.68 -11.75
N ILE A 317 34.11 -21.69 -12.03
CA ILE A 317 34.97 -20.50 -11.90
C ILE A 317 34.57 -19.43 -12.92
N SER A 318 34.36 -19.79 -14.18
CA SER A 318 33.92 -18.85 -15.21
C SER A 318 32.57 -18.21 -14.87
N PHE A 319 31.63 -18.98 -14.34
CA PHE A 319 30.32 -18.48 -13.92
C PHE A 319 30.42 -17.51 -12.73
N GLY A 320 31.23 -17.85 -11.71
CA GLY A 320 31.46 -16.99 -10.55
C GLY A 320 32.11 -15.65 -10.92
N VAL A 321 33.12 -15.66 -11.79
CA VAL A 321 33.75 -14.44 -12.30
C VAL A 321 32.75 -13.58 -13.09
N GLY A 322 31.93 -14.19 -13.95
CA GLY A 322 30.90 -13.50 -14.71
C GLY A 322 29.85 -12.80 -13.82
N ILE A 323 29.40 -13.47 -12.75
CA ILE A 323 28.48 -12.88 -11.76
C ILE A 323 29.15 -11.70 -11.06
N PHE A 324 30.40 -11.84 -10.63
CA PHE A 324 31.12 -10.77 -9.92
C PHE A 324 31.30 -9.53 -10.82
N VAL A 325 31.75 -9.72 -12.05
CA VAL A 325 31.92 -8.63 -13.03
C VAL A 325 30.58 -7.98 -13.36
N GLY A 326 29.55 -8.78 -13.64
CA GLY A 326 28.22 -8.29 -13.98
C GLY A 326 27.55 -7.53 -12.83
N SER A 327 27.56 -8.09 -11.61
CA SER A 327 26.82 -7.54 -10.47
C SER A 327 27.53 -6.38 -9.77
N ILE A 328 28.84 -6.49 -9.55
CA ILE A 328 29.61 -5.51 -8.76
C ILE A 328 30.27 -4.47 -9.66
N TRP A 329 30.80 -4.89 -10.80
CA TRP A 329 31.61 -4.01 -11.64
C TRP A 329 30.76 -3.25 -12.67
N LEU A 330 29.94 -3.96 -13.44
CA LEU A 330 29.11 -3.38 -14.50
C LEU A 330 27.73 -2.93 -14.01
N GLY A 331 27.14 -3.66 -13.05
CA GLY A 331 25.79 -3.43 -12.56
C GLY A 331 25.56 -2.02 -12.03
N LYS A 332 26.57 -1.40 -11.41
CA LYS A 332 26.52 -0.01 -10.93
C LYS A 332 26.41 1.03 -12.05
N TYR A 333 26.99 0.76 -13.22
CA TYR A 333 26.94 1.67 -14.37
C TYR A 333 25.65 1.50 -15.18
N VAL A 334 25.20 0.25 -15.35
CA VAL A 334 23.93 -0.04 -16.04
C VAL A 334 22.73 0.42 -15.22
N SER A 335 22.75 0.24 -13.90
CA SER A 335 21.68 0.71 -13.00
C SER A 335 21.64 2.24 -12.83
N ALA A 336 22.70 2.95 -13.23
CA ALA A 336 22.72 4.41 -13.25
C ALA A 336 22.14 5.01 -14.54
N LEU A 337 22.03 4.19 -15.60
CA LEU A 337 21.47 4.54 -16.91
C LEU A 337 19.96 4.19 -17.04
N LEU A 338 19.38 3.49 -16.05
CA LEU A 338 17.96 3.09 -15.95
C LEU A 338 17.25 3.84 -14.82
#